data_AF-A0AA51RE81-F1
#
_entry.id   AF-A0AA51RE81-F1
#
_cell.length_a   1.000
_cell.length_b   1.000
_cell.length_c   1.000
_cell.angle_alpha   90.00
_cell.angle_beta   90.00
_cell.angle_gamma   90.00
#
_symmetry.space_group_name_H-M   'P 1'
#
loop_
_entity.id
_entity.type
_entity.pdbx_description
1 polymer ?
#
loop_
_entity_poly.entity_id
_entity_poly.type
_entity_poly.pdbx_seq_one_letter_code
_entity_poly.pdbx_strand_id
1 'polypeptide(L)' 'MDNNLFKYLSTAPVLGMLWITFTAGFIIEINRFFPDILSFSF' A
#
# COMPACT_ATOMS: atom_id res chain seq x y z
N MET A 1 5.31 23.42 7.87
CA MET A 1 5.56 21.99 8.15
C MET A 1 7.06 21.80 8.24
N ASP A 2 7.55 21.04 9.21
CA ASP A 2 8.99 20.89 9.43
C ASP A 2 9.64 20.08 8.30
N ASN A 3 10.53 20.72 7.54
CA ASN A 3 11.20 20.10 6.39
C ASN A 3 11.99 18.83 6.75
N ASN A 4 12.44 18.70 8.00
CA ASN A 4 13.16 17.53 8.49
C ASN A 4 12.26 16.30 8.63
N LEU A 5 10.99 16.48 9.02
CA LEU A 5 10.02 15.38 9.11
C LEU A 5 9.73 14.80 7.72
N PHE A 6 9.52 15.66 6.72
CA PHE A 6 9.33 15.22 5.34
C PHE A 6 10.56 14.47 4.81
N LYS A 7 11.77 14.96 5.10
CA LYS A 7 13.01 14.29 4.69
C LYS A 7 13.15 12.89 5.28
N TYR A 8 12.74 12.69 6.53
CA TYR A 8 12.70 11.39 7.19
C TYR A 8 11.66 10.45 6.57
N LEU A 9 10.44 10.95 6.30
CA LEU A 9 9.37 10.18 5.66
C LEU A 9 9.71 9.77 4.22
N SER A 10 10.49 10.59 3.50
CA SER A 10 10.97 10.29 2.15
C SER A 10 12.18 9.36 2.09
N THR A 11 12.66 8.81 3.22
CA THR A 11 13.72 7.81 3.19
C THR A 11 13.21 6.50 2.56
N ALA A 12 14.07 5.81 1.81
CA ALA A 12 13.73 4.57 1.11
C ALA A 12 12.99 3.52 1.99
N PRO A 13 13.44 3.19 3.22
CA PRO A 13 12.72 2.22 4.05
C PRO A 13 11.37 2.72 4.56
N VAL A 14 11.25 4.01 4.93
CA VAL A 14 10.00 4.56 5.51
C VAL A 14 8.93 4.72 4.44
N LEU A 15 9.31 5.28 3.28
CA LEU A 15 8.42 5.40 2.14
C LEU A 15 8.00 4.02 1.60
N GLY A 16 8.95 3.07 1.55
CA GLY A 16 8.69 1.70 1.13
C GLY A 16 7.68 1.00 2.06
N MET A 17 7.82 1.15 3.38
CA MET A 17 6.86 0.59 4.33
C MET A 17 5.47 1.18 4.14
N LEU A 18 5.35 2.52 4.04
CA LEU A 18 4.07 3.18 3.79
C LEU A 18 3.41 2.69 2.50
N TRP A 19 4.19 2.58 1.43
CA TRP A 19 3.70 2.13 0.13
C TRP A 19 3.24 0.67 0.12
N ILE A 20 4.03 -0.22 0.74
CA ILE A 20 3.70 -1.64 0.83
C ILE A 20 2.50 -1.85 1.76
N THR A 21 2.40 -1.15 2.88
CA THR A 21 1.22 -1.23 3.76
C THR A 21 -0.04 -0.74 3.04
N PHE A 22 0.04 0.36 2.29
CA PHE A 22 -1.08 0.84 1.48
C PHE A 22 -1.49 -0.18 0.40
N THR A 23 -0.52 -0.69 -0.35
CA THR A 23 -0.77 -1.68 -1.42
C THR A 23 -1.32 -2.99 -0.84
N ALA A 24 -0.77 -3.49 0.27
CA ALA A 24 -1.25 -4.69 0.94
C ALA A 24 -2.67 -4.51 1.47
N GLY A 25 -2.96 -3.37 2.11
CA GLY A 25 -4.31 -3.02 2.53
C GLY A 25 -5.29 -3.08 1.36
N PHE A 26 -4.95 -2.43 0.24
CA PHE A 26 -5.79 -2.46 -0.96
C PHE A 26 -6.04 -3.89 -1.48
N ILE A 27 -5.01 -4.74 -1.55
CA ILE A 27 -5.14 -6.14 -1.98
C ILE A 27 -6.00 -6.96 -1.02
N ILE A 28 -5.87 -6.74 0.29
CA ILE A 28 -6.69 -7.41 1.32
C ILE A 28 -8.15 -7.04 1.15
N GLU A 29 -8.43 -5.75 0.96
CA GLU A 29 -9.78 -5.25 0.74
C GLU A 29 -10.41 -5.83 -0.53
N ILE A 30 -9.65 -5.92 -1.63
CA ILE A 30 -10.10 -6.57 -2.88
C ILE A 30 -10.51 -8.01 -2.62
N ASN A 31 -9.64 -8.81 -1.98
CA ASN A 31 -9.95 -10.22 -1.69
C ASN A 31 -11.07 -10.38 -0.66
N ARG A 32 -11.34 -9.37 0.18
CA ARG A 32 -12.49 -9.39 1.11
C ARG A 32 -13.81 -9.11 0.41
N PHE A 33 -13.85 -8.15 -0.51
CA PHE A 33 -15.09 -7.79 -1.23
C PHE A 33 -15.39 -8.73 -2.40
N PHE A 34 -14.35 -9.26 -3.04
CA PHE A 34 -14.43 -10.17 -4.17
C PHE A 34 -13.58 -11.41 -3.84
N PRO A 35 -14.13 -12.35 -3.04
CA PRO A 35 -13.42 -13.57 -2.73
C PRO A 35 -13.29 -14.47 -3.97
N ASP A 36 -12.21 -15.26 -4.00
CA ASP A 36 -12.01 -16.35 -4.95
C ASP A 36 -11.95 -15.95 -6.44
N ILE A 37 -11.29 -14.83 -6.75
CA ILE A 37 -11.00 -14.42 -8.15
C ILE A 37 -9.89 -15.30 -8.73
N LEU A 38 -10.26 -16.37 -9.44
CA LEU A 38 -9.31 -17.24 -10.15
C LEU A 38 -8.85 -16.65 -11.49
N SER A 39 -9.74 -15.99 -12.20
CA SER A 39 -9.45 -15.32 -13.47
C SER A 39 -10.38 -14.13 -13.67
N PHE A 40 -9.93 -13.18 -14.48
CA PHE A 40 -10.79 -12.10 -14.94
C PHE A 40 -11.65 -12.63 -16.09
N SER A 41 -12.92 -12.90 -15.80
CA SER A 41 -13.92 -13.29 -16.81
C SER A 41 -14.54 -12.02 -17.40
N PHE A 42 -13.84 -11.40 -18.35
CA PHE A 42 -14.39 -10.36 -19.22
C PHE A 42 -14.31 -10.81 -20.68
#